data_AF-A0A955GBB5-F1
#
_entry.id   AF-A0A955GBB5-F1
#
_cell.length_a   1.000
_cell.length_b   1.000
_cell.length_c   1.000
_cell.angle_alpha   90.00
_cell.angle_beta   90.00
_cell.angle_gamma   90.00
#
_symmetry.space_group_name_H-M   'P 1'
#
loop_
_entity.id
_entity.type
_entity.pdbx_description
1 polymer ?
#
loop_
_entity_poly.entity_id
_entity_poly.type
_entity_poly.pdbx_seq_one_letter_code
_entity_poly.pdbx_strand_id
1 'polypeptide(L)'
;MPDNISSQLKNTSLYIFYGLLAYMPLHIFISTILGVQLGFLDFAKVFKDTLLFFGFGVIFLTSIKEPWFNKWLKNPLVLFISAYALTTLITALLKMTDQDAETLGIVYNLRFLLFFLYGWLFVKILKEKKLKEIATKIVLSVGVLVVTFGLFQYFILPNDALTNLGFVRENGVLP
;
A
#
# COMPACT_ATOMS: atom_id res chain seq x y z
N MET A 1 1.22 -10.52 -31.80
CA MET A 1 0.13 -10.70 -30.81
C MET A 1 0.54 -10.75 -29.32
N PRO A 2 1.79 -11.04 -28.88
CA PRO A 2 2.12 -11.05 -27.44
C PRO A 2 2.26 -9.65 -26.78
N ASP A 3 2.44 -8.59 -27.57
CA ASP A 3 2.73 -7.25 -27.02
C ASP A 3 1.51 -6.59 -26.34
N ASN A 4 0.30 -6.93 -26.77
CA ASN A 4 -0.92 -6.30 -26.25
C ASN A 4 -1.25 -6.76 -24.83
N ILE A 5 -1.00 -8.04 -24.52
CA ILE A 5 -1.24 -8.62 -23.17
C ILE A 5 -0.27 -8.01 -22.16
N SER A 6 1.01 -7.87 -22.53
CA SER A 6 2.02 -7.22 -21.69
C SER A 6 1.65 -5.76 -21.38
N SER A 7 1.14 -5.02 -22.37
CA SER A 7 0.67 -3.65 -22.18
C SER A 7 -0.54 -3.56 -21.24
N GLN A 8 -1.53 -4.44 -21.40
CA GLN A 8 -2.71 -4.49 -20.53
C GLN A 8 -2.35 -4.82 -19.08
N LEU A 9 -1.47 -5.81 -18.86
CA LEU A 9 -1.01 -6.18 -17.52
C LEU A 9 -0.26 -5.04 -16.83
N LYS A 10 0.60 -4.32 -17.57
CA LYS A 10 1.29 -3.12 -17.06
C LYS A 10 0.30 -2.02 -16.65
N ASN A 11 -0.74 -1.79 -17.45
CA ASN A 11 -1.77 -0.79 -17.15
C ASN A 11 -2.63 -1.19 -15.94
N THR A 12 -3.06 -2.46 -15.85
CA THR A 12 -3.81 -2.97 -14.70
C THR A 12 -3.02 -2.81 -13.40
N SER A 13 -1.76 -3.21 -13.42
CA SER A 13 -0.83 -3.04 -12.30
C SER A 13 -0.69 -1.55 -11.91
N LEU A 14 -0.58 -0.65 -12.89
CA LEU A 14 -0.53 0.79 -12.64
C LEU A 14 -1.82 1.34 -12.02
N TYR A 15 -2.98 0.92 -12.49
CA TYR A 15 -4.25 1.33 -11.88
C TYR A 15 -4.38 0.81 -10.45
N ILE A 16 -3.93 -0.41 -10.18
CA ILE A 16 -3.85 -0.95 -8.82
C ILE A 16 -2.92 -0.08 -7.97
N PHE A 17 -1.75 0.32 -8.47
CA PHE A 17 -0.82 1.17 -7.75
C PHE A 17 -1.41 2.54 -7.41
N TYR A 18 -2.07 3.20 -8.37
CA TYR A 18 -2.76 4.47 -8.12
C TYR A 18 -3.95 4.32 -7.17
N GLY A 19 -4.73 3.25 -7.33
CA GLY A 19 -5.84 2.93 -6.43
C GLY A 19 -5.36 2.72 -5.00
N LEU A 20 -4.25 1.99 -4.83
CA LEU A 20 -3.62 1.78 -3.53
C LEU A 20 -3.06 3.08 -2.93
N LEU A 21 -2.43 3.94 -3.72
CA LEU A 21 -1.97 5.26 -3.27
C LEU A 21 -3.14 6.12 -2.76
N ALA A 22 -4.27 6.10 -3.48
CA ALA A 22 -5.47 6.83 -3.07
C ALA A 22 -6.16 6.21 -1.85
N TYR A 23 -6.14 4.88 -1.76
CA TYR A 23 -6.77 4.13 -0.69
C TYR A 23 -6.01 4.27 0.64
N MET A 24 -4.68 4.36 0.62
CA MET A 24 -3.86 4.36 1.85
C MET A 24 -4.29 5.40 2.91
N PRO A 25 -4.48 6.69 2.57
CA PRO A 25 -4.96 7.67 3.56
C PRO A 25 -6.41 7.43 3.98
N LEU A 26 -7.23 6.86 3.10
CA LEU A 26 -8.65 6.61 3.34
C LEU A 26 -8.92 5.27 4.02
N HIS A 27 -7.91 4.40 4.17
CA HIS A 27 -8.13 3.02 4.55
C HIS A 27 -8.72 2.88 5.94
N ILE A 28 -8.37 3.76 6.89
CA ILE A 28 -8.95 3.75 8.24
C ILE A 28 -10.43 4.09 8.13
N PHE A 29 -10.76 5.14 7.39
CA PHE A 29 -12.14 5.57 7.19
C PHE A 29 -13.01 4.50 6.53
N ILE A 30 -12.51 3.94 5.42
CA ILE A 30 -13.20 2.91 4.66
C ILE A 30 -13.30 1.63 5.49
N SER A 31 -12.23 1.23 6.18
CA SER A 31 -12.22 0.01 7.01
C SER A 31 -13.12 0.13 8.23
N THR A 32 -13.24 1.30 8.85
CA THR A 32 -14.13 1.50 10.00
C THR A 32 -15.59 1.53 9.54
N ILE A 33 -15.93 2.31 8.51
CA ILE A 33 -17.32 2.41 8.01
C ILE A 33 -17.80 1.06 7.46
N LEU A 34 -17.01 0.41 6.59
CA LEU A 34 -17.39 -0.88 6.01
C LEU A 34 -17.27 -2.03 7.02
N GLY A 35 -16.30 -1.95 7.93
CA GLY A 35 -16.08 -2.98 8.95
C GLY A 35 -17.23 -3.09 9.95
N VAL A 36 -17.78 -1.95 10.36
CA VAL A 36 -18.88 -1.87 11.34
C VAL A 36 -20.22 -2.24 10.70
N GLN A 37 -20.46 -1.86 9.44
CA GLN A 37 -21.75 -2.12 8.78
C GLN A 37 -21.85 -3.51 8.13
N LEU A 38 -20.74 -4.11 7.71
CA LEU A 38 -20.77 -5.35 6.92
C LEU A 38 -20.05 -6.54 7.58
N GLY A 39 -19.32 -6.34 8.69
CA GLY A 39 -18.60 -7.43 9.38
C GLY A 39 -17.39 -7.99 8.62
N PHE A 40 -16.97 -7.34 7.53
CA PHE A 40 -15.84 -7.75 6.67
C PHE A 40 -14.52 -7.04 6.99
N LEU A 41 -14.31 -6.67 8.25
CA LEU A 41 -13.16 -5.88 8.69
C LEU A 41 -11.83 -6.60 8.39
N ASP A 42 -11.80 -7.92 8.57
CA ASP A 42 -10.63 -8.75 8.26
C ASP A 42 -10.39 -8.88 6.75
N PHE A 43 -11.47 -8.98 5.96
CA PHE A 43 -11.36 -9.04 4.50
C PHE A 43 -10.78 -7.74 3.94
N ALA A 44 -11.27 -6.58 4.39
CA ALA A 44 -10.76 -5.27 3.94
C ALA A 44 -9.29 -5.04 4.33
N LYS A 45 -8.88 -5.54 5.51
CA LYS A 45 -7.48 -5.49 5.97
C LYS A 45 -6.56 -6.33 5.09
N VAL A 46 -6.97 -7.54 4.71
CA VAL A 46 -6.16 -8.46 3.87
C VAL A 46 -6.20 -8.08 2.40
N PHE A 47 -7.34 -7.61 1.89
CA PHE A 47 -7.56 -7.33 0.47
C PHE A 47 -6.56 -6.31 -0.09
N LYS A 48 -6.21 -5.26 0.68
CA LYS A 48 -5.22 -4.25 0.25
C LYS A 48 -3.83 -4.85 0.07
N ASP A 49 -3.45 -5.79 0.95
CA ASP A 49 -2.16 -6.45 0.88
C ASP A 49 -2.13 -7.45 -0.28
N THR A 50 -3.21 -8.21 -0.47
CA THR A 50 -3.36 -9.10 -1.62
C THR A 50 -3.28 -8.32 -2.94
N LEU A 51 -3.97 -7.19 -3.07
CA LEU A 51 -3.90 -6.35 -4.27
C LEU A 51 -2.50 -5.80 -4.52
N LEU A 52 -1.81 -5.38 -3.46
CA LEU A 52 -0.45 -4.88 -3.55
C LEU A 52 0.50 -5.98 -4.05
N PHE A 53 0.47 -7.16 -3.42
CA PHE A 53 1.29 -8.30 -3.83
C PHE A 53 0.97 -8.77 -5.24
N PHE A 54 -0.31 -8.83 -5.61
CA PHE A 54 -0.76 -9.21 -6.94
C PHE A 54 -0.28 -8.19 -8.00
N GLY A 55 -0.52 -6.91 -7.76
CA GLY A 55 -0.10 -5.83 -8.66
C GLY A 55 1.42 -5.81 -8.84
N PHE A 56 2.18 -5.94 -7.74
CA PHE A 56 3.62 -6.06 -7.78
C PHE A 56 4.08 -7.32 -8.53
N GLY A 57 3.49 -8.48 -8.25
CA GLY A 57 3.84 -9.74 -8.90
C GLY A 57 3.65 -9.69 -10.42
N VAL A 58 2.55 -9.11 -10.88
CA VAL A 58 2.28 -8.92 -12.32
C VAL A 58 3.35 -8.07 -13.00
N ILE A 59 3.69 -6.91 -12.42
CA ILE A 59 4.73 -6.04 -13.01
C ILE A 59 6.11 -6.67 -12.91
N PHE A 60 6.40 -7.36 -11.81
CA PHE A 60 7.68 -8.02 -11.56
C PHE A 60 7.91 -9.12 -12.59
N LEU A 61 6.96 -10.05 -12.76
CA LEU A 61 7.04 -11.13 -13.75
C LEU A 61 7.15 -10.60 -15.18
N THR A 62 6.43 -9.51 -15.49
CA THR A 62 6.53 -8.86 -16.81
C THR A 62 7.90 -8.21 -17.01
N SER A 63 8.51 -7.70 -15.94
CA SER A 63 9.83 -7.03 -15.98
C SER A 63 11.00 -7.99 -16.07
N ILE A 64 10.90 -9.24 -15.59
CA ILE A 64 11.99 -10.23 -15.66
C ILE A 64 12.49 -10.45 -17.09
N LYS A 65 11.61 -10.32 -18.09
CA LYS A 65 11.94 -10.51 -19.51
C LYS A 65 12.72 -9.34 -20.11
N GLU A 66 12.84 -8.23 -19.39
CA GLU A 66 13.45 -7.02 -19.90
C GLU A 66 14.96 -6.98 -19.63
N PRO A 67 15.80 -6.55 -20.59
CA PRO A 67 17.26 -6.57 -20.43
C PRO A 67 17.78 -5.61 -19.35
N TRP A 68 16.99 -4.59 -18.98
CA TRP A 68 17.33 -3.65 -17.91
C TRP A 68 17.08 -4.22 -16.51
N PHE A 69 16.29 -5.28 -16.37
CA PHE A 69 15.89 -5.84 -15.08
C PHE A 69 17.07 -6.39 -14.28
N ASN A 70 17.99 -7.09 -14.93
CA ASN A 70 19.21 -7.60 -14.29
C ASN A 70 20.11 -6.46 -13.77
N LYS A 71 20.11 -5.30 -14.44
CA LYS A 71 20.84 -4.11 -13.96
C LYS A 71 20.11 -3.45 -12.79
N TRP A 72 18.77 -3.44 -12.82
CA TRP A 72 17.95 -2.92 -11.73
C TRP A 72 18.12 -3.74 -10.45
N LEU A 73 18.12 -5.08 -10.54
CA LEU A 73 18.30 -5.95 -9.38
C LEU A 73 19.67 -5.81 -8.71
N LYS A 74 20.70 -5.44 -9.49
CA LYS A 74 22.06 -5.16 -9.02
C LYS A 74 22.26 -3.74 -8.50
N ASN A 75 21.23 -2.89 -8.52
CA ASN A 75 21.35 -1.53 -8.02
C ASN A 75 21.56 -1.58 -6.49
N PRO A 76 22.53 -0.82 -5.94
CA PRO A 76 22.81 -0.83 -4.51
C PRO A 76 21.57 -0.55 -3.66
N LEU A 77 20.68 0.35 -4.08
CA LEU A 77 19.46 0.64 -3.31
C LEU A 77 18.47 -0.55 -3.30
N VAL A 78 18.30 -1.25 -4.43
CA VAL A 78 17.45 -2.46 -4.48
C VAL A 78 18.03 -3.54 -3.58
N LEU A 79 19.36 -3.70 -3.60
CA LEU A 79 20.07 -4.62 -2.72
C LEU A 79 19.93 -4.23 -1.25
N PHE A 80 20.07 -2.95 -0.89
CA PHE A 80 19.90 -2.47 0.49
C PHE A 80 18.48 -2.71 1.00
N ILE A 81 17.47 -2.40 0.20
CA ILE A 81 16.06 -2.63 0.54
C ILE A 81 15.76 -4.11 0.71
N SER A 82 16.27 -4.93 -0.21
CA SER A 82 16.09 -6.39 -0.16
C SER A 82 16.84 -7.00 1.03
N ALA A 83 18.05 -6.53 1.33
CA ALA A 83 18.82 -6.95 2.49
C ALA A 83 18.11 -6.56 3.78
N TYR A 84 17.58 -5.34 3.88
CA TYR A 84 16.80 -4.90 5.03
C TYR A 84 15.52 -5.73 5.22
N ALA A 85 14.81 -6.05 4.13
CA ALA A 85 13.65 -6.95 4.16
C ALA A 85 14.04 -8.34 4.68
N LEU A 86 15.16 -8.89 4.19
CA LEU A 86 15.69 -10.19 4.62
C LEU A 86 16.12 -10.16 6.09
N THR A 87 16.85 -9.15 6.53
CA THR A 87 17.23 -9.00 7.94
C THR A 87 16.01 -8.91 8.85
N THR A 88 14.98 -8.20 8.41
CA THR A 88 13.70 -8.11 9.15
C THR A 88 13.05 -9.49 9.28
N LEU A 89 12.98 -10.26 8.19
CA LEU A 89 12.44 -11.63 8.20
C LEU A 89 13.27 -12.60 9.03
N ILE A 90 14.61 -12.52 8.95
CA ILE A 90 15.50 -13.39 9.73
C ILE A 90 15.35 -13.08 11.22
N THR A 91 15.30 -11.80 11.59
CA THR A 91 15.14 -11.39 13.00
C THR A 91 13.82 -11.91 13.56
N ALA A 92 12.75 -11.84 12.76
CA ALA A 92 11.43 -12.38 13.09
C ALA A 92 11.43 -13.89 13.33
N LEU A 93 12.17 -14.65 12.53
CA LEU A 93 12.26 -16.10 12.67
C LEU A 93 13.09 -16.55 13.87
N LEU A 94 14.05 -15.72 14.31
CA LEU A 94 14.99 -16.05 15.37
C LEU A 94 14.50 -15.64 16.77
N LYS A 95 13.58 -14.68 16.88
CA LYS A 95 13.15 -14.12 18.16
C LYS A 95 11.75 -14.62 18.51
N MET A 96 11.63 -15.35 19.62
CA MET A 96 10.34 -15.67 20.22
C MET A 96 9.93 -14.51 21.12
N THR A 97 9.38 -13.45 20.53
CA THR A 97 8.72 -12.35 21.23
C THR A 97 7.19 -12.48 21.08
N ASP A 98 6.45 -11.57 21.69
CA ASP A 98 5.00 -11.43 21.51
C ASP A 98 4.63 -11.45 20.01
N GLN A 99 4.12 -12.59 19.54
CA GLN A 99 4.07 -12.97 18.12
C GLN A 99 3.19 -12.02 17.32
N ASP A 100 2.17 -11.44 17.93
CA ASP A 100 1.20 -10.57 17.26
C ASP A 100 1.81 -9.20 16.93
N ALA A 101 2.48 -8.57 17.89
CA ALA A 101 3.10 -7.26 17.71
C ALA A 101 4.26 -7.32 16.72
N GLU A 102 5.07 -8.38 16.78
CA GLU A 102 6.18 -8.60 15.86
C GLU A 102 5.68 -8.87 14.44
N THR A 103 4.69 -9.74 14.27
CA THR A 103 4.06 -10.03 12.97
C THR A 103 3.49 -8.77 12.33
N LEU A 104 2.77 -7.95 13.11
CA LEU A 104 2.23 -6.69 12.62
C LEU A 104 3.36 -5.74 12.18
N GLY A 105 4.41 -5.58 12.99
CA GLY A 105 5.56 -4.73 12.66
C GLY A 105 6.25 -5.16 11.36
N ILE A 106 6.44 -6.46 11.16
CA ILE A 106 7.03 -7.03 9.94
C ILE A 106 6.16 -6.73 8.73
N VAL A 107 4.85 -6.99 8.81
CA VAL A 107 3.92 -6.75 7.71
C VAL A 107 3.92 -5.28 7.31
N TYR A 108 3.92 -4.36 8.27
CA TYR A 108 4.00 -2.93 7.98
C TYR A 108 5.31 -2.55 7.29
N ASN A 109 6.45 -3.02 7.80
CA ASN A 109 7.76 -2.73 7.19
C ASN A 109 7.88 -3.30 5.78
N LEU A 110 7.53 -4.58 5.59
CA LEU A 110 7.59 -5.22 4.27
C LEU A 110 6.66 -4.52 3.27
N ARG A 111 5.49 -4.06 3.71
CA ARG A 111 4.55 -3.31 2.86
C ARG A 111 5.21 -2.05 2.31
N PHE A 112 5.86 -1.24 3.15
CA PHE A 112 6.54 -0.02 2.70
C PHE A 112 7.67 -0.33 1.71
N LEU A 113 8.49 -1.34 1.99
CA LEU A 113 9.58 -1.77 1.10
C LEU A 113 9.02 -2.23 -0.25
N LEU A 114 7.91 -2.98 -0.23
CA LEU A 114 7.28 -3.48 -1.44
C LEU A 114 6.64 -2.34 -2.26
N PHE A 115 6.01 -1.35 -1.62
CA PHE A 115 5.57 -0.13 -2.32
C PHE A 115 6.71 0.63 -2.99
N PHE A 116 7.86 0.72 -2.32
CA PHE A 116 9.03 1.40 -2.88
C PHE A 116 9.56 0.66 -4.12
N LEU A 117 9.76 -0.65 -4.02
CA LEU A 117 10.19 -1.47 -5.16
C LEU A 117 9.17 -1.41 -6.30
N TYR A 118 7.89 -1.43 -5.97
CA TYR A 118 6.81 -1.35 -6.94
C TYR A 118 6.80 -0.01 -7.70
N GLY A 119 6.90 1.11 -6.99
CA GLY A 119 7.02 2.44 -7.59
C GLY A 119 8.28 2.57 -8.46
N TRP A 120 9.40 2.01 -8.02
CA TRP A 120 10.64 2.05 -8.80
C TRP A 120 10.54 1.26 -10.11
N LEU A 121 9.92 0.08 -10.09
CA LEU A 121 9.66 -0.67 -11.33
C LEU A 121 8.86 0.19 -12.32
N PHE A 122 7.84 0.92 -11.86
CA PHE A 122 7.10 1.82 -12.74
C PHE A 122 7.91 2.99 -13.28
N VAL A 123 8.83 3.58 -12.49
CA VAL A 123 9.72 4.64 -12.98
C VAL A 123 10.59 4.14 -14.15
N LYS A 124 10.96 2.85 -14.17
CA LYS A 124 11.73 2.26 -15.26
C LYS A 124 10.88 1.89 -16.48
N ILE A 125 9.61 1.54 -16.27
CA ILE A 125 8.70 1.09 -17.33
C ILE A 125 7.98 2.26 -18.01
N LEU A 126 7.70 3.32 -17.26
CA LEU A 126 6.92 4.47 -17.70
C LEU A 126 7.75 5.74 -17.70
N LYS A 127 7.29 6.75 -18.43
CA LYS A 127 7.90 8.09 -18.41
C LYS A 127 7.77 8.67 -17.00
N GLU A 128 8.90 8.79 -16.31
CA GLU A 128 9.04 9.29 -14.93
C GLU A 128 8.16 10.52 -14.65
N LYS A 129 8.15 11.49 -15.57
CA LYS A 129 7.41 12.75 -15.43
C LYS A 129 5.90 12.54 -15.26
N LYS A 130 5.28 11.67 -16.07
CA LYS A 130 3.82 11.44 -16.04
C LYS A 130 3.40 10.65 -14.80
N LEU A 131 4.21 9.67 -14.41
CA LEU A 131 3.98 8.89 -13.19
C LEU A 131 4.04 9.79 -11.95
N LYS A 132 5.08 10.62 -11.85
CA LYS A 132 5.26 11.55 -10.74
C LYS A 132 4.12 12.56 -10.66
N GLU A 133 3.73 13.16 -11.77
CA GLU A 133 2.64 14.14 -11.81
C GLU A 133 1.31 13.55 -11.34
N ILE A 134 0.92 12.37 -11.85
CA ILE A 134 -0.32 11.70 -11.45
C ILE A 134 -0.26 11.24 -9.99
N ALA A 135 0.83 10.59 -9.58
CA ALA A 135 0.99 10.13 -8.20
C ALA A 135 0.96 11.29 -7.20
N THR A 136 1.68 12.39 -7.49
CA THR A 136 1.64 13.60 -6.66
C THR A 136 0.24 14.21 -6.63
N LYS A 137 -0.46 14.28 -7.76
CA LYS A 137 -1.84 14.78 -7.80
C LYS A 137 -2.78 13.94 -6.94
N ILE A 138 -2.70 12.61 -7.04
CA ILE A 138 -3.51 11.70 -6.21
C ILE A 138 -3.22 11.92 -4.73
N VAL A 139 -1.95 11.90 -4.33
CA VAL A 139 -1.55 12.05 -2.92
C VAL A 139 -1.99 13.40 -2.38
N LEU A 140 -1.81 14.49 -3.14
CA LEU A 140 -2.27 15.82 -2.73
C LEU A 140 -3.79 15.91 -2.65
N SER A 141 -4.51 15.42 -3.65
CA SER A 141 -5.97 15.47 -3.66
C SER A 141 -6.57 14.67 -2.51
N VAL A 142 -6.07 13.46 -2.26
CA VAL A 142 -6.54 12.64 -1.14
C VAL A 142 -6.10 13.24 0.20
N GLY A 143 -4.87 13.77 0.29
CA GLY A 143 -4.40 14.46 1.48
C GLY A 143 -5.28 15.66 1.85
N VAL A 144 -5.62 16.51 0.88
CA VAL A 144 -6.56 17.62 1.07
C VAL A 144 -7.92 17.10 1.53
N LEU A 145 -8.46 16.06 0.89
CA LEU A 145 -9.74 15.47 1.28
C LEU A 145 -9.72 14.99 2.73
N VAL A 146 -8.69 14.24 3.13
CA VAL A 146 -8.55 13.72 4.51
C VAL A 146 -8.39 14.85 5.52
N VAL A 147 -7.59 15.88 5.20
CA VAL A 147 -7.43 17.05 6.09
C VAL A 147 -8.73 17.81 6.22
N THR A 148 -9.43 18.12 5.12
CA THR A 148 -10.73 18.79 5.14
C THR A 148 -11.74 17.98 5.95
N PHE A 149 -11.75 16.66 5.78
CA PHE A 149 -12.61 15.78 6.57
C PHE A 149 -12.25 15.82 8.06
N GLY A 150 -10.96 15.72 8.42
CA GLY A 150 -10.50 15.81 9.81
C GLY A 150 -10.82 17.16 10.46
N LEU A 151 -10.70 18.27 9.72
CA LEU A 151 -11.12 19.59 10.18
C LEU A 151 -12.63 19.66 10.39
N PHE A 152 -13.43 19.13 9.47
CA PHE A 152 -14.89 19.07 9.62
C PHE A 152 -15.29 18.22 10.83
N GLN A 153 -14.65 17.08 11.03
CA GLN A 153 -14.84 16.20 12.18
C GLN A 153 -14.50 16.94 13.49
N TYR A 154 -13.42 17.70 13.53
CA TYR A 154 -12.99 18.44 14.73
C TYR A 154 -13.92 19.63 15.06
N PHE A 155 -14.39 20.37 14.05
CA PHE A 155 -15.14 21.61 14.27
C PHE A 155 -16.66 21.44 14.31
N ILE A 156 -17.21 20.43 13.63
CA ILE A 156 -18.66 20.34 13.38
C ILE A 156 -19.28 19.08 13.98
N LEU A 157 -18.53 17.97 14.12
CA LEU A 157 -19.09 16.75 14.70
C LEU A 157 -19.09 16.82 16.24
N PRO A 158 -20.21 16.47 16.91
CA PRO A 158 -20.19 16.24 18.35
C PRO A 158 -19.26 15.07 18.68
N ASN A 159 -18.61 15.13 19.85
CA ASN A 159 -17.58 14.16 20.27
C ASN A 159 -18.04 12.68 20.23
N ASP A 160 -19.35 12.43 20.28
CA ASP A 160 -19.94 11.07 20.26
C ASP A 160 -20.39 10.60 18.86
N ALA A 161 -20.27 11.43 17.82
CA ALA A 161 -20.76 11.09 16.48
C ALA A 161 -19.94 9.95 15.82
N LEU A 162 -18.65 9.84 16.15
CA LEU A 162 -17.77 8.79 15.64
C LEU A 162 -17.97 7.46 16.37
N THR A 163 -18.36 7.51 17.64
CA THR A 163 -18.70 6.33 18.44
C THR A 163 -19.92 5.61 17.87
N ASN A 164 -20.92 6.36 17.36
CA ASN A 164 -22.08 5.81 16.65
C ASN A 164 -21.75 5.20 15.27
N LEU A 165 -20.60 5.55 14.70
CA LEU A 165 -20.07 4.98 13.45
C LEU A 165 -19.07 3.83 13.71
N GLY A 166 -18.87 3.44 14.98
CA GLY A 166 -18.03 2.33 15.39
C GLY A 166 -16.53 2.63 15.46
N PHE A 167 -16.15 3.91 15.55
CA PHE A 167 -14.81 4.31 16.03
C PHE A 167 -14.73 4.09 17.54
N VAL A 168 -14.55 2.83 17.93
CA VAL A 168 -14.40 2.38 19.32
C VAL A 168 -12.99 1.76 19.46
N ARG A 169 -12.37 1.89 20.63
CA ARG A 169 -11.02 1.35 20.91
C ARG A 169 -10.87 -0.13 20.58
N GLU A 170 -11.93 -0.93 20.70
CA GLU A 170 -11.96 -2.35 20.33
C GLU A 170 -11.68 -2.60 18.83
N ASN A 171 -11.98 -1.63 17.96
CA ASN A 171 -11.69 -1.69 16.52
C ASN A 171 -10.28 -1.16 16.16
N GLY A 172 -9.45 -0.82 17.17
CA GLY A 172 -8.07 -0.37 16.97
C GLY A 172 -7.93 1.09 16.53
N VAL A 173 -8.96 1.92 16.75
CA VAL A 173 -8.94 3.36 16.45
C VAL A 173 -9.30 4.13 17.72
N LEU A 174 -8.55 5.18 18.04
CA LEU A 174 -8.89 6.08 19.15
C LEU A 174 -10.10 6.95 18.73
N PRO A 175 -11.07 7.19 19.64
CA PRO A 175 -12.23 8.04 19.36
C PRO A 175 -11.81 9.49 19.05
#